data_AF-A0A939B675-F1
#
_entry.id   AF-A0A939B675-F1
#
_cell.length_a   1.000
_cell.length_b   1.000
_cell.length_c   1.000
_cell.angle_alpha   90.00
_cell.angle_beta   90.00
_cell.angle_gamma   90.00
#
_symmetry.space_group_name_H-M   'P 1'
#
loop_
_entity.id
_entity.type
_entity.pdbx_description
1 polymer ?
#
loop_
_entity_poly.entity_id
_entity_poly.type
_entity_poly.pdbx_seq_one_letter_code
_entity_poly.pdbx_strand_id
1 'polypeptide(L)'
;MNYKKMLAKVLGEKELAEMNVKAIKDDESLFDELTNKKFLLVVDWSGEDKEGMLYGFFDSRLQSMLGIRLDVPEEEVYQKYNQEIEDPQRGDFVPFALSYFDKRLEKLGARIVLLDLGTDTYNILLSYKKDAKKLKSIKSDFWKLSTLEQKQGRVVIYIVCPNCKDTAYYDMSIEEESHQANVKCEECGTLFWDENANEVVEMEKTYY
;
A
#
# COMPACT_ATOMS: atom_id res chain seq x y z
N MET A 1 15.72 16.36 2.62
CA MET A 1 15.38 15.45 3.75
C MET A 1 16.66 14.77 4.29
N ASN A 2 16.73 14.34 5.56
CA ASN A 2 17.89 13.54 6.03
C ASN A 2 17.66 12.04 5.74
N TYR A 3 17.98 11.62 4.52
CA TYR A 3 17.81 10.25 4.04
C TYR A 3 18.41 9.20 4.97
N LYS A 4 19.52 9.52 5.65
CA LYS A 4 20.19 8.59 6.57
C LYS A 4 19.28 8.12 7.71
N LYS A 5 18.40 9.00 8.23
CA LYS A 5 17.46 8.64 9.30
C LYS A 5 16.34 7.73 8.81
N MET A 6 15.93 7.88 7.56
CA MET A 6 14.91 7.06 6.91
C MET A 6 15.50 5.69 6.53
N LEU A 7 16.65 5.69 5.85
CA LEU A 7 17.38 4.48 5.49
C LEU A 7 17.71 3.61 6.70
N ALA A 8 18.15 4.20 7.82
CA ALA A 8 18.43 3.44 9.04
C ALA A 8 17.20 2.77 9.70
N LYS A 9 15.99 3.04 9.20
CA LYS A 9 14.74 2.42 9.67
C LYS A 9 14.25 1.32 8.76
N VAL A 10 14.50 1.45 7.45
CA VAL A 10 14.05 0.49 6.44
C VAL A 10 15.15 -0.49 6.02
N LEU A 11 16.42 -0.14 6.18
CA LEU A 11 17.55 -0.99 5.81
C LEU A 11 18.22 -1.60 7.05
N GLY A 12 18.65 -2.86 6.93
CA GLY A 12 19.54 -3.51 7.89
C GLY A 12 20.97 -2.98 7.79
N GLU A 13 21.82 -3.29 8.78
CA GLU A 13 23.21 -2.78 8.82
C GLU A 13 24.04 -3.16 7.59
N LYS A 14 23.88 -4.39 7.08
CA LYS A 14 24.56 -4.87 5.87
C LYS A 14 24.10 -4.09 4.64
N GLU A 15 22.80 -3.90 4.50
CA GLU A 15 22.18 -3.18 3.38
C GLU A 15 22.59 -1.70 3.38
N LEU A 16 22.65 -1.07 4.57
CA LEU A 16 23.16 0.28 4.72
C LEU A 16 24.62 0.41 4.28
N ALA A 17 25.45 -0.60 4.53
CA ALA A 17 26.85 -0.61 4.12
C ALA A 17 27.01 -0.74 2.60
N GLU A 18 26.03 -1.35 1.91
CA GLU A 18 26.01 -1.47 0.44
C GLU A 18 25.55 -0.18 -0.26
N MET A 19 24.91 0.74 0.47
CA MET A 19 24.44 2.01 -0.09
C MET A 19 25.60 2.98 -0.32
N ASN A 20 25.77 3.42 -1.57
CA ASN A 20 26.67 4.53 -1.88
C ASN A 20 25.99 5.88 -1.64
N VAL A 21 25.76 6.23 -0.38
CA VAL A 21 25.03 7.45 0.02
C VAL A 21 25.66 8.75 -0.53
N LYS A 22 26.94 8.74 -0.91
CA LYS A 22 27.62 9.89 -1.52
C LYS A 22 27.26 10.11 -2.99
N ALA A 23 26.80 9.07 -3.69
CA ALA A 23 26.40 9.15 -5.09
C ALA A 23 24.94 9.58 -5.28
N ILE A 24 24.14 9.59 -4.21
CA ILE A 24 22.74 10.00 -4.20
C ILE A 24 22.66 11.52 -4.31
N LYS A 25 22.01 12.02 -5.36
CA LYS A 25 21.93 13.45 -5.68
C LYS A 25 20.62 14.09 -5.24
N ASP A 26 19.55 13.30 -5.24
CA ASP A 26 18.15 13.72 -5.09
C ASP A 26 17.27 12.54 -4.66
N ASP A 27 15.96 12.78 -4.54
CA ASP A 27 14.97 11.77 -4.14
C ASP A 27 14.82 10.64 -5.16
N GLU A 28 14.80 10.97 -6.45
CA GLU A 28 14.66 10.01 -7.55
C GLU A 28 15.88 9.07 -7.63
N SER A 29 17.09 9.60 -7.55
CA SER A 29 18.31 8.78 -7.55
C SER A 29 18.40 7.86 -6.33
N LEU A 30 17.84 8.26 -5.18
CA LEU A 30 17.71 7.34 -4.05
C LEU A 30 16.67 6.25 -4.32
N PHE A 31 15.51 6.62 -4.88
CA PHE A 31 14.47 5.66 -5.24
C PHE A 31 14.99 4.61 -6.24
N ASP A 32 15.70 5.05 -7.28
CA ASP A 32 16.32 4.18 -8.27
C ASP A 32 17.36 3.25 -7.64
N GLU A 33 18.21 3.77 -6.76
CA GLU A 33 19.21 2.95 -6.06
C GLU A 33 18.52 1.88 -5.18
N LEU A 34 17.48 2.24 -4.41
CA LEU A 34 16.74 1.28 -3.59
C LEU A 34 16.06 0.20 -4.43
N THR A 35 15.51 0.57 -5.59
CA THR A 35 14.88 -0.36 -6.53
C THR A 35 15.92 -1.29 -7.17
N ASN A 36 17.04 -0.75 -7.65
CA ASN A 36 18.14 -1.51 -8.25
C ASN A 36 18.76 -2.51 -7.26
N LYS A 37 18.86 -2.14 -5.99
CA LYS A 37 19.33 -3.00 -4.90
C LYS A 37 18.27 -3.98 -4.38
N LYS A 38 17.03 -3.90 -4.88
CA LYS A 38 15.88 -4.69 -4.41
C LYS A 38 15.58 -4.48 -2.93
N PHE A 39 15.82 -3.26 -2.45
CA PHE A 39 15.46 -2.83 -1.11
C PHE A 39 14.06 -2.20 -1.08
N LEU A 40 13.63 -1.68 -2.22
CA LEU A 40 12.26 -1.28 -2.55
C LEU A 40 11.76 -2.16 -3.70
N LEU A 41 10.52 -2.62 -3.62
CA LEU A 41 9.85 -3.36 -4.68
C LEU A 41 8.74 -2.50 -5.27
N VAL A 42 8.71 -2.34 -6.58
CA VAL A 42 7.59 -1.72 -7.30
C VAL A 42 6.72 -2.84 -7.86
N VAL A 43 5.42 -2.80 -7.57
CA VAL A 43 4.44 -3.77 -8.07
C VAL A 43 3.30 -3.01 -8.72
N ASP A 44 2.91 -3.41 -9.92
CA ASP A 44 1.75 -2.84 -10.61
C ASP A 44 0.47 -3.10 -9.80
N TRP A 45 -0.48 -2.17 -9.83
CA TRP A 45 -1.74 -2.35 -9.10
C TRP A 45 -2.46 -3.64 -9.49
N SER A 46 -2.29 -4.09 -10.74
CA SER A 46 -3.04 -5.22 -11.29
C SER A 46 -2.50 -6.59 -10.92
N GLY A 47 -1.28 -6.69 -10.39
CA GLY A 47 -0.68 -7.97 -10.01
C GLY A 47 0.85 -7.97 -10.02
N GLU A 48 1.41 -9.12 -9.65
CA GLU A 48 2.83 -9.38 -9.78
C GLU A 48 3.23 -9.62 -11.24
N ASP A 49 4.42 -9.18 -11.64
CA ASP A 49 4.99 -9.52 -12.95
C ASP A 49 5.29 -11.02 -13.09
N LYS A 50 5.57 -11.67 -11.95
CA LYS A 50 5.87 -13.11 -11.82
C LYS A 50 5.33 -13.62 -10.51
N GLU A 51 4.72 -14.80 -10.53
CA GLU A 51 4.36 -15.54 -9.33
C GLU A 51 5.60 -15.67 -8.43
N GLY A 52 5.41 -15.46 -7.13
CA GLY A 52 6.45 -15.47 -6.10
C GLY A 52 7.16 -14.15 -5.87
N MET A 53 6.85 -13.08 -6.62
CA MET A 53 7.59 -11.81 -6.55
C MET A 53 7.54 -11.17 -5.14
N LEU A 54 6.36 -11.06 -4.54
CA LEU A 54 6.16 -10.52 -3.19
C LEU A 54 6.80 -11.43 -2.15
N TYR A 55 6.60 -12.75 -2.25
CA TYR A 55 7.20 -13.72 -1.34
C TYR A 55 8.74 -13.60 -1.35
N GLY A 56 9.34 -13.67 -2.53
CA GLY A 56 10.79 -13.62 -2.71
C GLY A 56 11.39 -12.31 -2.23
N PHE A 57 10.69 -11.18 -2.44
CA PHE A 57 11.10 -9.90 -1.87
C PHE A 57 11.07 -9.94 -0.34
N PHE A 58 9.94 -10.30 0.28
CA PHE A 58 9.82 -10.30 1.73
C PHE A 58 10.78 -11.28 2.41
N ASP A 59 10.94 -12.49 1.88
CA ASP A 59 11.86 -13.50 2.40
C ASP A 59 13.32 -13.03 2.30
N SER A 60 13.73 -12.49 1.14
CA SER A 60 15.08 -11.94 0.96
C SER A 60 15.36 -10.77 1.91
N ARG A 61 14.39 -9.85 2.06
CA ARG A 61 14.50 -8.70 2.98
C ARG A 61 14.59 -9.15 4.43
N LEU A 62 13.73 -10.08 4.87
CA LEU A 62 13.79 -10.64 6.22
C LEU A 62 15.14 -11.32 6.51
N GLN A 63 15.62 -12.14 5.57
CA GLN A 63 16.88 -12.86 5.73
C GLN A 63 18.06 -11.88 5.85
N SER A 64 18.03 -10.78 5.09
CA SER A 64 19.04 -9.74 5.12
C SER A 64 18.99 -8.89 6.41
N MET A 65 17.79 -8.45 6.81
CA MET A 65 17.59 -7.54 7.95
C MET A 65 17.64 -8.22 9.32
N LEU A 66 17.14 -9.45 9.41
CA LEU A 66 16.91 -10.17 10.67
C LEU A 66 17.56 -11.55 10.70
N GLY A 67 18.04 -12.07 9.57
CA GLY A 67 18.59 -13.42 9.51
C GLY A 67 17.55 -14.53 9.55
N ILE A 68 16.28 -14.20 9.31
CA ILE A 68 15.12 -15.11 9.44
C ILE A 68 14.44 -15.26 8.07
N ARG A 69 13.82 -16.42 7.81
CA ARG A 69 13.01 -16.70 6.61
C ARG A 69 11.52 -16.59 6.92
N LEU A 70 10.69 -16.40 5.89
CA LEU A 70 9.25 -16.56 6.03
C LEU A 70 8.92 -18.00 6.46
N ASP A 71 8.01 -18.12 7.42
CA ASP A 71 7.56 -19.39 8.00
C ASP A 71 6.34 -19.95 7.27
N VAL A 72 6.24 -19.70 5.96
CA VAL A 72 5.18 -20.21 5.09
C VAL A 72 5.73 -20.61 3.71
N PRO A 73 5.08 -21.58 3.03
CA PRO A 73 5.34 -21.85 1.62
C PRO A 73 4.96 -20.67 0.73
N GLU A 74 5.63 -20.55 -0.41
CA GLU A 74 5.39 -19.49 -1.39
C GLU A 74 3.97 -19.55 -1.96
N GLU A 75 3.47 -20.77 -2.22
CA GLU A 75 2.17 -21.03 -2.82
C GLU A 75 0.98 -20.75 -1.87
N GLU A 76 1.22 -20.64 -0.56
CA GLU A 76 0.14 -20.56 0.44
C GLU A 76 -0.71 -19.29 0.25
N VAL A 77 -0.09 -18.16 -0.15
CA VAL A 77 -0.82 -16.90 -0.37
C VAL A 77 -1.84 -17.01 -1.51
N TYR A 78 -1.48 -17.69 -2.61
CA TYR A 78 -2.38 -17.90 -3.75
C TYR A 78 -3.50 -18.87 -3.41
N GLN A 79 -3.19 -19.94 -2.67
CA GLN A 79 -4.20 -20.87 -2.17
C GLN A 79 -5.21 -20.16 -1.26
N LYS A 80 -4.74 -19.26 -0.40
CA LYS A 80 -5.59 -18.47 0.49
C LYS A 80 -6.44 -17.46 -0.25
N TYR A 81 -5.85 -16.76 -1.22
CA TYR A 81 -6.58 -15.83 -2.08
C TYR A 81 -7.75 -16.54 -2.79
N ASN A 82 -7.49 -17.69 -3.43
CA ASN A 82 -8.50 -18.47 -4.13
C ASN A 82 -9.58 -19.07 -3.20
N GLN A 83 -9.30 -19.20 -1.89
CA GLN A 83 -10.26 -19.70 -0.89
C GLN A 83 -11.11 -18.59 -0.29
N GLU A 84 -10.54 -17.40 -0.10
CA GLU A 84 -11.16 -16.31 0.67
C GLU A 84 -11.90 -15.30 -0.23
N ILE A 85 -11.63 -15.28 -1.54
CA ILE A 85 -12.23 -14.34 -2.49
C ILE A 85 -13.19 -15.09 -3.42
N GLU A 86 -14.49 -14.81 -3.28
CA GLU A 86 -15.56 -15.54 -4.01
C GLU A 86 -15.69 -15.16 -5.50
N ASP A 87 -15.08 -14.05 -5.94
CA ASP A 87 -15.01 -13.64 -7.35
C ASP A 87 -13.77 -12.74 -7.59
N PRO A 88 -12.57 -13.32 -7.78
CA PRO A 88 -11.33 -12.55 -7.84
C PRO A 88 -11.27 -11.63 -9.07
N GLN A 89 -11.15 -10.32 -8.83
CA GLN A 89 -10.98 -9.32 -9.88
C GLN A 89 -9.51 -8.94 -10.06
N ARG A 90 -9.20 -8.42 -11.25
CA ARG A 90 -7.88 -7.85 -11.53
C ARG A 90 -7.61 -6.69 -10.58
N GLY A 91 -6.50 -6.77 -9.85
CA GLY A 91 -6.11 -5.78 -8.84
C GLY A 91 -6.40 -6.18 -7.39
N ASP A 92 -7.20 -7.22 -7.14
CA ASP A 92 -7.51 -7.64 -5.77
C ASP A 92 -6.36 -8.38 -5.09
N PHE A 93 -5.50 -9.03 -5.88
CA PHE A 93 -4.46 -9.91 -5.35
C PHE A 93 -3.41 -9.15 -4.52
N VAL A 94 -2.90 -8.01 -5.00
CA VAL A 94 -1.81 -7.30 -4.32
C VAL A 94 -2.24 -6.80 -2.94
N PRO A 95 -3.39 -6.11 -2.76
CA PRO A 95 -3.92 -5.77 -1.44
C PRO A 95 -4.06 -6.98 -0.50
N PHE A 96 -4.62 -8.08 -1.01
CA PHE A 96 -4.79 -9.31 -0.24
C PHE A 96 -3.44 -9.87 0.23
N ALA A 97 -2.51 -10.05 -0.70
CA ALA A 97 -1.18 -10.59 -0.43
C ALA A 97 -0.41 -9.72 0.57
N LEU A 98 -0.45 -8.39 0.39
CA LEU A 98 0.13 -7.43 1.33
C LEU A 98 -0.45 -7.58 2.74
N SER A 99 -1.77 -7.68 2.89
CA SER A 99 -2.37 -7.92 4.21
C SER A 99 -2.02 -9.30 4.78
N TYR A 100 -1.94 -10.33 3.94
CA TYR A 100 -1.59 -11.69 4.32
C TYR A 100 -0.15 -11.76 4.86
N PHE A 101 0.79 -11.09 4.19
CA PHE A 101 2.19 -11.05 4.59
C PHE A 101 2.45 -10.12 5.78
N ASP A 102 1.82 -8.94 5.88
CA ASP A 102 2.09 -8.02 7.01
C ASP A 102 1.78 -8.66 8.37
N LYS A 103 0.70 -9.46 8.46
CA LYS A 103 0.36 -10.22 9.68
C LYS A 103 1.45 -11.21 10.10
N ARG A 104 2.16 -11.81 9.14
CA ARG A 104 3.26 -12.76 9.38
C ARG A 104 4.55 -12.04 9.71
N LEU A 105 4.90 -11.05 8.89
CA LEU A 105 6.04 -10.17 9.10
C LEU A 105 6.00 -9.52 10.49
N GLU A 106 4.82 -9.11 10.95
CA GLU A 106 4.63 -8.52 12.27
C GLU A 106 5.04 -9.44 13.43
N LYS A 107 4.78 -10.75 13.30
CA LYS A 107 5.20 -11.76 14.28
C LYS A 107 6.71 -11.97 14.27
N LEU A 108 7.33 -11.82 13.10
CA LEU A 108 8.78 -11.92 12.89
C LEU A 108 9.54 -10.62 13.21
N GLY A 109 8.84 -9.57 13.65
CA GLY A 109 9.46 -8.30 14.05
C GLY A 109 9.72 -7.32 12.90
N ALA A 110 9.11 -7.54 11.74
CA ALA A 110 9.11 -6.64 10.59
C ALA A 110 7.71 -6.10 10.30
N ARG A 111 7.59 -5.05 9.48
CA ARG A 111 6.31 -4.51 9.00
C ARG A 111 6.49 -3.99 7.58
N ILE A 112 5.46 -4.14 6.76
CA ILE A 112 5.40 -3.54 5.43
C ILE A 112 5.21 -2.03 5.57
N VAL A 113 5.94 -1.29 4.74
CA VAL A 113 5.85 0.15 4.59
C VAL A 113 5.59 0.45 3.13
N LEU A 114 4.61 1.30 2.86
CA LEU A 114 4.27 1.75 1.52
C LEU A 114 4.79 3.17 1.31
N LEU A 115 5.34 3.42 0.13
CA LEU A 115 5.67 4.74 -0.36
C LEU A 115 4.57 5.18 -1.33
N ASP A 116 3.88 6.26 -1.00
CA ASP A 116 2.86 6.85 -1.87
C ASP A 116 3.50 7.89 -2.80
N LEU A 117 3.56 7.54 -4.08
CA LEU A 117 4.01 8.43 -5.16
C LEU A 117 2.85 9.01 -5.98
N GLY A 118 1.59 8.73 -5.62
CA GLY A 118 0.41 9.14 -6.40
C GLY A 118 0.33 8.46 -7.78
N THR A 119 0.80 7.21 -7.86
CA THR A 119 0.80 6.39 -9.08
C THR A 119 0.03 5.09 -8.85
N ASP A 120 -0.39 4.43 -9.92
CA ASP A 120 -1.06 3.11 -9.87
C ASP A 120 -0.07 1.95 -9.60
N THR A 121 0.85 2.14 -8.64
CA THR A 121 1.83 1.13 -8.23
C THR A 121 1.96 1.08 -6.72
N TYR A 122 2.21 -0.12 -6.22
CA TYR A 122 2.63 -0.35 -4.83
C TYR A 122 4.15 -0.25 -4.75
N ASN A 123 4.66 0.79 -4.09
CA ASN A 123 6.08 0.95 -3.79
C ASN A 123 6.35 0.44 -2.37
N ILE A 124 6.84 -0.78 -2.28
CA ILE A 124 6.85 -1.60 -1.07
C ILE A 124 8.26 -1.62 -0.47
N LEU A 125 8.34 -1.29 0.81
CA LEU A 125 9.51 -1.40 1.67
C LEU A 125 9.22 -2.36 2.81
N LEU A 126 10.28 -2.89 3.43
CA LEU A 126 10.20 -3.60 4.69
C LEU A 126 10.96 -2.82 5.77
N SER A 127 10.36 -2.67 6.95
CA SER A 127 10.96 -1.97 8.09
C SER A 127 10.98 -2.88 9.31
N TYR A 128 11.89 -2.63 10.24
CA TYR A 128 11.77 -3.17 11.60
C TYR A 128 10.45 -2.70 12.23
N LYS A 129 9.74 -3.59 12.91
CA LYS A 129 8.45 -3.30 13.57
C LYS A 129 8.53 -2.10 14.53
N LYS A 130 9.62 -2.00 15.28
CA LYS A 130 9.88 -0.91 16.23
C LYS A 130 10.05 0.47 15.58
N ASP A 131 10.36 0.51 14.28
CA ASP A 131 10.65 1.74 13.53
C ASP A 131 9.57 2.09 12.50
N ALA A 132 8.73 1.15 12.10
CA ALA A 132 7.68 1.35 11.11
C ALA A 132 6.74 2.53 11.43
N LYS A 133 6.27 2.65 12.69
CA LYS A 133 5.44 3.78 13.13
C LYS A 133 6.16 5.14 13.06
N LYS A 134 7.50 5.16 13.17
CA LYS A 134 8.31 6.38 13.11
C LYS A 134 8.53 6.86 11.67
N LEU A 135 8.25 6.02 10.67
CA LEU A 135 8.38 6.41 9.27
C LEU A 135 7.25 7.37 8.85
N LYS A 136 6.06 7.24 9.44
CA LYS A 136 4.92 8.16 9.23
C LYS A 136 5.21 9.61 9.63
N SER A 137 6.13 9.83 10.57
CA SER A 137 6.48 11.19 11.01
C SER A 137 7.54 11.85 10.14
N ILE A 138 8.04 11.15 9.11
CA ILE A 138 8.94 11.73 8.12
C ILE A 138 8.12 12.64 7.22
N LYS A 139 8.24 13.95 7.42
CA LYS A 139 7.64 14.97 6.55
C LYS A 139 8.52 15.14 5.30
N SER A 140 7.97 14.78 4.15
CA SER A 140 8.63 14.89 2.84
C SER A 140 7.57 14.96 1.75
N ASP A 141 7.81 15.76 0.71
CA ASP A 141 6.90 15.84 -0.44
C ASP A 141 6.99 14.59 -1.31
N PHE A 142 8.18 13.99 -1.40
CA PHE A 142 8.41 12.76 -2.16
C PHE A 142 8.21 11.50 -1.30
N TRP A 143 8.75 11.49 -0.07
CA TRP A 143 8.78 10.27 0.77
C TRP A 143 7.59 10.17 1.71
N LYS A 144 6.39 10.04 1.13
CA LYS A 144 5.14 9.86 1.87
C LYS A 144 4.99 8.40 2.29
N LEU A 145 5.59 8.07 3.43
CA LEU A 145 5.63 6.70 3.94
C LEU A 145 4.46 6.41 4.88
N SER A 146 3.77 5.30 4.64
CA SER A 146 2.73 4.77 5.50
C SER A 146 3.03 3.31 5.83
N THR A 147 2.47 2.80 6.93
CA THR A 147 2.41 1.34 7.10
C THR A 147 1.20 0.82 6.35
N LEU A 148 1.11 -0.50 6.13
CA LEU A 148 -0.19 -1.15 6.01
C LEU A 148 -0.93 -0.96 7.35
N GLU A 149 -1.52 0.21 7.54
CA GLU A 149 -2.71 0.28 8.37
C GLU A 149 -3.70 -0.61 7.65
N GLN A 150 -4.22 -1.61 8.36
CA GLN A 150 -5.45 -2.22 7.88
C GLN A 150 -6.38 -1.05 7.64
N LYS A 151 -6.79 -0.83 6.39
CA LYS A 151 -7.90 0.06 6.05
C LYS A 151 -9.21 -0.50 6.62
N GLN A 152 -9.16 -1.27 7.72
CA GLN A 152 -10.31 -1.74 8.46
C GLN A 152 -11.14 -0.53 8.84
N GLY A 153 -12.36 -0.50 8.33
CA GLY A 153 -13.25 0.63 8.53
C GLY A 153 -13.05 1.74 7.51
N ARG A 154 -12.55 1.45 6.30
CA ARG A 154 -12.59 2.36 5.15
C ARG A 154 -13.41 1.79 4.00
N VAL A 155 -13.93 2.69 3.19
CA VAL A 155 -14.68 2.39 1.98
C VAL A 155 -14.09 3.20 0.83
N VAL A 156 -13.92 2.53 -0.30
CA VAL A 156 -13.70 3.16 -1.59
C VAL A 156 -15.03 3.14 -2.34
N ILE A 157 -15.46 4.30 -2.82
CA ILE A 157 -16.73 4.49 -3.51
C ILE A 157 -16.46 5.05 -4.90
N TYR A 158 -16.92 4.34 -5.92
CA TYR A 158 -16.91 4.76 -7.31
C TYR A 158 -18.34 5.02 -7.79
N ILE A 159 -18.55 6.20 -8.39
CA ILE A 159 -19.87 6.65 -8.85
C ILE A 159 -19.76 7.10 -10.30
N VAL A 160 -20.59 6.53 -11.16
CA VAL A 160 -20.85 7.07 -12.50
C VAL A 160 -22.09 7.93 -12.44
N CYS A 161 -21.93 9.25 -12.61
CA CYS A 161 -23.05 10.18 -12.53
C CYS A 161 -24.13 9.79 -13.56
N PRO A 162 -25.39 9.53 -13.15
CA PRO A 162 -26.42 9.07 -14.08
C PRO A 162 -26.76 10.13 -15.14
N ASN A 163 -26.60 11.41 -14.81
CA ASN A 163 -26.95 12.55 -15.66
C ASN A 163 -25.86 12.91 -16.67
N CYS A 164 -24.63 13.16 -16.23
CA CYS A 164 -23.54 13.63 -17.10
C CYS A 164 -22.50 12.57 -17.46
N LYS A 165 -22.58 11.37 -16.88
CA LYS A 165 -21.63 10.26 -17.05
C LYS A 165 -20.21 10.52 -16.55
N ASP A 166 -19.99 11.64 -15.87
CA ASP A 166 -18.73 11.91 -15.17
C ASP A 166 -18.54 10.95 -13.99
N THR A 167 -17.28 10.69 -13.62
CA THR A 167 -16.89 9.71 -12.61
C THR A 167 -16.39 10.40 -11.35
N ALA A 168 -16.95 10.04 -10.20
CA ALA A 168 -16.47 10.49 -8.90
C ALA A 168 -15.87 9.32 -8.12
N TYR A 169 -14.79 9.59 -7.40
CA TYR A 169 -14.08 8.62 -6.58
C TYR A 169 -13.88 9.15 -5.17
N TYR A 170 -14.21 8.34 -4.17
CA TYR A 170 -14.02 8.67 -2.77
C TYR A 170 -13.27 7.54 -2.06
N ASP A 171 -12.26 7.91 -1.25
CA ASP A 171 -11.60 7.02 -0.29
C ASP A 171 -11.74 7.63 1.10
N MET A 172 -12.60 7.05 1.93
CA MET A 172 -12.93 7.58 3.26
C MET A 172 -13.12 6.45 4.28
N SER A 173 -13.20 6.79 5.56
CA SER A 173 -13.64 5.84 6.59
C SER A 173 -15.13 5.51 6.45
N ILE A 174 -15.56 4.34 6.92
CA ILE A 174 -16.98 3.94 6.98
C ILE A 174 -17.77 4.93 7.87
N GLU A 175 -17.14 5.48 8.91
CA GLU A 175 -17.74 6.54 9.71
C GLU A 175 -17.97 7.80 8.87
N GLU A 176 -16.98 8.25 8.09
CA GLU A 176 -17.14 9.39 7.17
C GLU A 176 -18.21 9.15 6.10
N GLU A 177 -18.29 7.93 5.55
CA GLU A 177 -19.33 7.53 4.61
C GLU A 177 -20.73 7.67 5.22
N SER A 178 -20.92 7.16 6.44
CA SER A 178 -22.21 7.19 7.15
C SER A 178 -22.72 8.61 7.45
N HIS A 179 -21.88 9.64 7.25
CA HIS A 179 -22.19 11.04 7.46
C HIS A 179 -22.11 11.89 6.19
N GLN A 180 -21.93 11.30 4.99
CA GLN A 180 -21.90 12.06 3.74
C GLN A 180 -23.28 12.65 3.46
N ALA A 181 -23.43 13.96 3.61
CA ALA A 181 -24.70 14.64 3.38
C ALA A 181 -24.56 15.75 2.34
N ASN A 182 -25.59 15.89 1.48
CA ASN A 182 -25.67 16.93 0.43
C ASN A 182 -24.52 16.94 -0.59
N VAL A 183 -23.88 15.80 -0.81
CA VAL A 183 -22.79 15.67 -1.79
C VAL A 183 -23.37 15.58 -3.19
N LYS A 184 -22.76 16.30 -4.13
CA LYS A 184 -23.23 16.42 -5.51
C LYS A 184 -22.07 16.17 -6.48
N CYS A 185 -22.42 15.68 -7.66
CA CYS A 185 -21.55 15.69 -8.84
C CYS A 185 -21.01 17.11 -9.07
N GLU A 186 -19.68 17.24 -9.16
CA GLU A 186 -19.01 18.53 -9.34
C GLU A 186 -19.36 19.17 -10.70
N GLU A 187 -19.57 18.34 -11.73
CA GLU A 187 -19.83 18.81 -13.10
C GLU A 187 -21.27 19.29 -13.33
N CYS A 188 -22.26 18.54 -12.86
CA CYS A 188 -23.67 18.82 -13.20
C CYS A 188 -24.58 19.04 -11.99
N GLY A 189 -24.05 18.96 -10.76
CA GLY A 189 -24.81 19.21 -9.54
C GLY A 189 -25.82 18.13 -9.19
N THR A 190 -25.85 16.99 -9.91
CA THR A 190 -26.68 15.83 -9.55
C THR A 190 -26.32 15.35 -8.15
N LEU A 191 -27.33 15.19 -7.30
CA LEU A 191 -27.15 14.74 -5.91
C LEU A 191 -26.67 13.29 -5.89
N PHE A 192 -25.66 13.00 -5.07
CA PHE A 192 -25.15 11.65 -4.80
C PHE A 192 -25.61 11.17 -3.42
N TRP A 193 -25.52 12.05 -2.41
CA TRP A 193 -26.07 11.83 -1.08
C TRP A 193 -27.03 12.95 -0.68
N ASP A 194 -28.17 12.61 -0.09
CA ASP A 194 -29.13 13.58 0.42
C ASP A 194 -28.73 14.18 1.78
N GLU A 195 -29.55 15.06 2.33
CA GLU A 195 -29.29 15.73 3.62
C GLU A 195 -29.25 14.78 4.83
N ASN A 196 -29.78 13.57 4.69
CA ASN A 196 -29.83 12.54 5.73
C ASN A 196 -28.79 11.43 5.48
N ALA A 197 -27.84 11.66 4.57
CA ALA A 197 -26.83 10.71 4.14
C ALA A 197 -27.36 9.45 3.44
N ASN A 198 -28.55 9.50 2.86
CA ASN A 198 -29.01 8.43 1.99
C ASN A 198 -28.40 8.57 0.60
N GLU A 199 -27.97 7.44 0.05
CA GLU A 199 -27.53 7.33 -1.35
C GLU A 199 -28.73 7.45 -2.28
N VAL A 200 -28.63 8.37 -3.24
CA VAL A 200 -29.70 8.61 -4.23
C VAL A 200 -29.30 8.19 -5.65
N VAL A 201 -28.12 7.60 -5.80
CA VAL A 201 -27.58 7.02 -7.04
C VAL A 201 -26.94 5.66 -6.75
N GLU A 202 -26.77 4.84 -7.78
CA GLU A 202 -26.02 3.59 -7.69
C GLU A 202 -24.53 3.88 -7.47
N MET A 203 -23.91 3.15 -6.55
CA MET A 203 -22.50 3.32 -6.17
C MET A 203 -21.83 1.96 -6.07
N GLU A 204 -20.66 1.83 -6.68
CA GLU A 204 -19.79 0.68 -6.49
C GLU A 204 -18.93 0.91 -5.25
N LYS A 205 -18.95 -0.03 -4.31
CA LYS A 205 -18.27 0.12 -3.02
C LYS A 205 -17.37 -1.06 -2.71
N THR A 206 -16.17 -0.74 -2.25
CA THR A 206 -15.22 -1.73 -1.75
C THR A 206 -14.85 -1.38 -0.32
N TYR A 207 -15.26 -2.24 0.61
CA TYR A 207 -14.97 -2.10 2.03
C TYR A 207 -13.67 -2.84 2.39
N TYR A 208 -12.85 -2.22 3.23
CA TYR A 208 -11.57 -2.76 3.72
C TYR A 208 -11.52 -2.86 5.24
#